data_AF-T2IQ02-F1
#
_entry.id   AF-T2IQ02-F1
#
_cell.length_a   1.000
_cell.length_b   1.000
_cell.length_c   1.000
_cell.angle_alpha   90.00
_cell.angle_beta   90.00
_cell.angle_gamma   90.00
#
_symmetry.space_group_name_H-M   'P 1'
#
loop_
_entity.id
_entity.type
_entity.pdbx_description
1 polymer ?
#
loop_
_entity_poly.entity_id
_entity_poly.type
_entity_poly.pdbx_seq_one_letter_code
_entity_poly.pdbx_strand_id
1 'polypeptide(L)'
;MYLNSLAVYSVNYYLQLMGLETEIEKSYSQDPIAVQLSNIADLSLKNIGKVECCPVLPDENKFNITADVSENRLAYIAVQFTESLKQGTILGYVENPLATVEINQLQTLEDLLLYLSTLEIEAKSESKLGKWLEGIVEEGWQRVEELFTPQQLGLAFMNEVSVIRGQELDLGIQLNQVSVALVTKVTQLTNTEEKEMSEADILMQVRPISVLNLPSELMLQIKDSSGEIVLETSSREGDNWIQLAFSAEYGESFQVLVSYEDAVITKNFVI
;
A
#
# COMPACT_ATOMS: atom_id res chain seq x y z
N MET A 1 22.46 2.40 -22.49
CA MET A 1 22.25 0.94 -22.39
C MET A 1 23.15 0.29 -21.33
N TYR A 2 24.49 0.24 -21.44
CA TYR A 2 25.34 -0.43 -20.43
C TYR A 2 25.32 0.20 -19.02
N LEU A 3 25.30 1.54 -18.94
CA LEU A 3 25.27 2.26 -17.67
C LEU A 3 23.97 2.05 -16.88
N ASN A 4 22.83 1.99 -17.56
CA ASN A 4 21.53 1.74 -16.93
C ASN A 4 21.52 0.36 -16.27
N SER A 5 21.97 -0.69 -16.97
CA SER A 5 22.05 -2.03 -16.39
C SER A 5 22.99 -2.06 -15.19
N LEU A 6 24.15 -1.40 -15.27
CA LEU A 6 25.05 -1.29 -14.12
C LEU A 6 24.41 -0.56 -12.93
N ALA A 7 23.63 0.50 -13.19
CA ALA A 7 22.90 1.23 -12.15
C ALA A 7 21.87 0.32 -11.47
N VAL A 8 21.06 -0.40 -12.25
CA VAL A 8 20.08 -1.37 -11.75
C VAL A 8 20.75 -2.45 -10.90
N TYR A 9 21.85 -3.05 -11.37
CA TYR A 9 22.59 -4.06 -10.59
C TYR A 9 23.17 -3.49 -9.30
N SER A 10 23.69 -2.25 -9.33
CA SER A 10 24.27 -1.59 -8.15
C SER A 10 23.21 -1.35 -7.08
N VAL A 11 22.06 -0.79 -7.46
CA VAL A 11 20.94 -0.54 -6.55
C VAL A 11 20.35 -1.86 -6.05
N ASN A 12 20.12 -2.83 -6.94
CA ASN A 12 19.63 -4.14 -6.56
C ASN A 12 20.52 -4.80 -5.51
N TYR A 13 21.84 -4.81 -5.74
CA TYR A 13 22.79 -5.39 -4.79
C TYR A 13 22.75 -4.69 -3.44
N TYR A 14 22.69 -3.35 -3.43
CA TYR A 14 22.59 -2.57 -2.21
C TYR A 14 21.30 -2.88 -1.42
N LEU A 15 20.14 -2.84 -2.08
CA LEU A 15 18.85 -3.08 -1.42
C LEU A 15 18.74 -4.51 -0.87
N GLN A 16 19.24 -5.50 -1.60
CA GLN A 16 19.30 -6.88 -1.11
C GLN A 16 20.20 -7.03 0.14
N LEU A 17 21.33 -6.32 0.20
CA LEU A 17 22.17 -6.31 1.41
C LEU A 17 21.45 -5.69 2.61
N MET A 18 20.56 -4.74 2.38
CA MET A 18 19.74 -4.10 3.42
C MET A 18 18.46 -4.90 3.76
N GLY A 19 18.25 -6.06 3.13
CA GLY A 19 17.12 -6.95 3.40
C GLY A 19 15.83 -6.63 2.63
N LEU A 20 15.87 -5.72 1.66
CA LEU A 20 14.74 -5.43 0.78
C LEU A 20 14.72 -6.39 -0.41
N GLU A 21 13.60 -7.10 -0.59
CA GLU A 21 13.44 -8.06 -1.68
C GLU A 21 13.15 -7.36 -3.03
N THR A 22 13.93 -7.71 -4.05
CA THR A 22 13.85 -7.15 -5.41
C THR A 22 13.48 -8.22 -6.44
N GLU A 23 12.77 -7.82 -7.50
CA GLU A 23 12.37 -8.68 -8.63
C GLU A 23 13.08 -8.23 -9.91
N ILE A 24 14.40 -8.40 -9.95
CA ILE A 24 15.24 -7.95 -11.08
C ILE A 24 14.80 -8.56 -12.42
N GLU A 25 14.26 -9.78 -12.42
CA GLU A 25 13.75 -10.44 -13.64
C GLU A 25 12.52 -9.76 -14.26
N LYS A 26 11.75 -9.02 -13.46
CA LYS A 26 10.59 -8.24 -13.92
C LYS A 26 10.96 -6.81 -14.33
N SER A 27 12.20 -6.41 -14.06
CA SER A 27 12.73 -5.07 -14.33
C SER A 27 13.29 -4.95 -15.76
N TYR A 28 13.32 -6.06 -16.50
CA TYR A 28 13.64 -6.08 -17.93
C TYR A 28 12.40 -6.57 -18.68
N SER A 29 11.94 -5.80 -19.67
CA SER A 29 10.97 -6.33 -20.63
C SER A 29 11.52 -7.62 -21.23
N GLN A 30 10.77 -8.72 -21.18
CA GLN A 30 11.19 -10.00 -21.75
C GLN A 30 11.16 -10.00 -23.30
N ASP A 31 10.77 -8.88 -23.92
CA ASP A 31 10.84 -8.69 -25.37
C ASP A 31 12.24 -8.20 -25.79
N PRO A 32 13.04 -9.02 -26.51
CA PRO A 32 14.39 -8.65 -26.96
C PRO A 32 14.44 -7.39 -27.83
N ILE A 33 13.33 -7.05 -28.50
CA ILE A 33 13.22 -5.87 -29.36
C ILE A 33 12.88 -4.63 -28.53
N ALA A 34 12.06 -4.77 -27.48
CA ALA A 34 11.77 -3.68 -26.55
C ALA A 34 13.00 -3.29 -25.69
N VAL A 35 13.85 -4.24 -25.31
CA VAL A 35 15.09 -4.00 -24.55
C VAL A 35 16.12 -3.16 -25.32
N GLN A 36 16.15 -3.27 -26.65
CA GLN A 36 17.08 -2.48 -27.48
C GLN A 36 16.66 -1.02 -27.65
N LEU A 37 15.37 -0.73 -27.48
CA LEU A 37 14.79 0.59 -27.76
C LEU A 37 14.39 1.34 -26.48
N SER A 38 14.22 0.64 -25.37
CA SER A 38 13.79 1.21 -24.11
C SER A 38 15.00 1.45 -23.20
N ASN A 39 15.33 2.73 -22.98
CA ASN A 39 16.39 3.15 -22.05
C ASN A 39 15.93 3.02 -20.58
N ILE A 40 15.27 1.91 -20.24
CA ILE A 40 14.62 1.69 -18.94
C ILE A 40 15.69 1.25 -17.94
N ALA A 41 15.75 1.94 -16.80
CA ALA A 41 16.62 1.58 -15.69
C ALA A 41 15.78 1.33 -14.42
N ASP A 42 14.59 0.76 -14.56
CA ASP A 42 13.75 0.47 -13.41
C ASP A 42 14.24 -0.76 -12.65
N LEU A 43 13.87 -0.81 -11.38
CA LEU A 43 14.05 -1.96 -10.51
C LEU A 43 12.75 -2.18 -9.76
N SER A 44 12.16 -3.36 -9.95
CA SER A 44 10.96 -3.79 -9.25
C SER A 44 11.31 -4.26 -7.84
N LEU A 45 10.59 -3.74 -6.86
CA LEU A 45 10.65 -4.10 -5.45
C LEU A 45 9.41 -4.92 -5.11
N LYS A 46 9.61 -6.04 -4.41
CA LYS A 46 8.53 -6.98 -4.14
C LYS A 46 7.47 -6.30 -3.27
N ASN A 47 6.21 -6.41 -3.70
CA ASN A 47 5.02 -5.90 -3.01
C ASN A 47 4.88 -4.36 -2.86
N ILE A 48 5.89 -3.55 -3.19
CA ILE A 48 5.82 -2.09 -2.97
C ILE A 48 5.82 -1.24 -4.25
N GLY A 49 6.42 -1.71 -5.34
CA GLY A 49 6.43 -0.98 -6.61
C GLY A 49 7.79 -0.93 -7.30
N LYS A 50 8.08 0.13 -8.06
CA LYS A 50 9.29 0.25 -8.87
C LYS A 50 10.09 1.50 -8.50
N VAL A 51 11.42 1.41 -8.52
CA VAL A 51 12.34 2.56 -8.45
C VAL A 51 13.08 2.72 -9.76
N GLU A 52 13.51 3.94 -10.08
CA GLU A 52 14.33 4.23 -11.27
C GLU A 52 15.80 4.39 -10.85
N CYS A 53 16.71 3.69 -11.54
CA CYS A 53 18.14 3.71 -11.27
C CYS A 53 18.84 4.65 -12.27
N CYS A 54 19.18 5.85 -11.84
CA CYS A 54 19.71 6.90 -12.70
C CYS A 54 21.24 6.90 -12.71
N PRO A 55 21.91 6.50 -13.81
CA PRO A 55 23.37 6.60 -13.89
C PRO A 55 23.82 8.07 -13.98
N VAL A 56 24.91 8.40 -13.28
CA VAL A 56 25.56 9.72 -13.28
C VAL A 56 27.02 9.56 -13.74
N LEU A 57 27.48 10.44 -14.62
CA LEU A 57 28.87 10.42 -15.08
C LEU A 57 29.84 10.95 -13.98
N PRO A 58 31.13 10.56 -14.00
CA PRO A 58 32.09 10.89 -12.94
C PRO A 58 32.23 12.39 -12.61
N ASP A 59 32.07 13.26 -13.61
CA ASP A 59 32.26 14.72 -13.48
C ASP A 59 30.95 15.52 -13.55
N GLU A 60 29.81 14.84 -13.61
CA GLU A 60 28.51 15.51 -13.65
C GLU A 60 28.00 15.79 -12.24
N ASN A 61 27.43 16.97 -12.05
CA ASN A 61 26.78 17.40 -10.81
C ASN A 61 25.25 17.32 -10.87
N LYS A 62 24.72 16.77 -11.96
CA LYS A 62 23.30 16.66 -12.25
C LYS A 62 23.05 15.47 -13.17
N PHE A 63 21.82 14.95 -13.16
CA PHE A 63 21.40 13.89 -14.07
C PHE A 63 20.01 14.20 -14.63
N ASN A 64 19.72 13.61 -15.80
CA ASN A 64 18.45 13.80 -16.47
C ASN A 64 17.56 12.58 -16.27
N ILE A 65 16.29 12.85 -15.98
CA ILE A 65 15.22 11.85 -16.03
C ILE A 65 14.75 11.78 -17.47
N THR A 66 14.92 10.62 -18.10
CA THR A 66 14.33 10.38 -19.43
C THR A 66 12.81 10.29 -19.27
N ALA A 67 12.14 11.36 -19.65
CA ALA A 67 10.69 11.46 -19.67
C ALA A 67 10.12 10.57 -20.78
N ASP A 68 9.96 9.28 -20.50
CA ASP A 68 9.18 8.37 -21.38
C ASP A 68 8.57 7.16 -20.66
N VAL A 69 8.40 7.20 -19.33
CA VAL A 69 7.79 6.07 -18.63
C VAL A 69 6.69 6.56 -17.69
N SER A 70 5.49 6.64 -18.25
CA SER A 70 4.23 6.72 -17.53
C SER A 70 3.98 5.41 -16.77
N GLU A 71 4.66 5.20 -15.64
CA GLU A 71 4.33 4.15 -14.67
C GLU A 71 5.01 4.44 -13.32
N ASN A 72 4.24 5.02 -12.40
CA ASN A 72 4.42 5.14 -10.95
C ASN A 72 5.79 4.64 -10.40
N ARG A 73 6.82 5.50 -10.45
CA ARG A 73 8.14 5.23 -9.82
C ARG A 73 8.16 5.83 -8.42
N LEU A 74 8.45 5.02 -7.42
CA LEU A 74 8.46 5.42 -6.02
C LEU A 74 9.59 6.40 -5.70
N ALA A 75 10.74 6.21 -6.36
CA ALA A 75 11.95 6.98 -6.15
C ALA A 75 12.91 6.87 -7.34
N TYR A 76 13.79 7.86 -7.48
CA TYR A 76 14.85 7.93 -8.49
C TYR A 76 16.20 7.96 -7.78
N ILE A 77 17.02 6.93 -7.99
CA ILE A 77 18.24 6.66 -7.24
C ILE A 77 19.45 6.94 -8.13
N ALA A 78 20.28 7.90 -7.72
CA ALA A 78 21.45 8.31 -8.50
C ALA A 78 22.65 7.39 -8.22
N VAL A 79 23.27 6.86 -9.27
CA VAL A 79 24.44 5.98 -9.19
C VAL A 79 25.57 6.54 -10.04
N GLN A 80 26.64 7.01 -9.40
CA GLN A 80 27.81 7.52 -10.09
C GLN A 80 28.84 6.41 -10.31
N PHE A 81 29.32 6.27 -11.54
CA PHE A 81 30.38 5.33 -11.88
C PHE A 81 31.72 6.03 -12.03
N THR A 82 32.79 5.33 -11.68
CA THR A 82 34.15 5.72 -12.09
C THR A 82 34.32 5.60 -13.61
N GLU A 83 35.28 6.31 -14.21
CA GLU A 83 35.58 6.19 -15.66
C GLU A 83 35.84 4.73 -16.09
N SER A 84 36.43 3.93 -15.21
CA SER A 84 36.71 2.51 -15.45
C SER A 84 35.48 1.61 -15.41
N LEU A 85 34.33 2.11 -14.95
CA LEU A 85 33.09 1.38 -14.70
C LEU A 85 33.23 0.19 -13.73
N LYS A 86 34.32 0.11 -12.96
CA LYS A 86 34.57 -0.97 -11.99
C LYS A 86 33.96 -0.72 -10.61
N GLN A 87 33.59 0.52 -10.33
CA GLN A 87 33.00 0.93 -9.06
C GLN A 87 31.86 1.91 -9.35
N GLY A 88 30.73 1.67 -8.69
CA GLY A 88 29.58 2.56 -8.62
C GLY A 88 29.36 3.02 -7.18
N THR A 89 28.98 4.28 -7.01
CA THR A 89 28.60 4.86 -5.72
C THR A 89 27.16 5.34 -5.83
N ILE A 90 26.29 4.85 -4.94
CA ILE A 90 24.94 5.39 -4.81
C ILE A 90 25.07 6.72 -4.09
N LEU A 91 24.65 7.80 -4.74
CA LEU A 91 24.81 9.18 -4.23
C LEU A 91 23.65 9.60 -3.32
N GLY A 92 22.47 9.02 -3.54
CA GLY A 92 21.24 9.37 -2.84
C GLY A 92 20.01 9.18 -3.74
N TYR A 93 18.87 9.69 -3.31
CA TYR A 93 17.61 9.55 -4.04
C TYR A 93 16.77 10.84 -4.06
N VAL A 94 15.77 10.87 -4.93
CA VAL A 94 14.73 11.91 -4.96
C VAL A 94 13.37 11.29 -5.31
N GLU A 95 12.31 11.87 -4.78
CA GLU A 95 10.92 11.51 -5.08
C GLU A 95 10.37 12.42 -6.18
N ASN A 96 9.70 11.83 -7.18
CA ASN A 96 8.93 12.54 -8.21
C ASN A 96 9.58 13.80 -8.84
N PRO A 97 10.84 13.73 -9.31
CA PRO A 97 11.50 14.84 -9.98
C PRO A 97 10.87 15.16 -11.34
N LEU A 98 10.83 16.44 -11.71
CA LEU A 98 10.18 16.91 -12.95
C LEU A 98 11.02 16.72 -14.23
N ALA A 99 12.36 16.79 -14.16
CA ALA A 99 13.22 16.64 -15.35
C ALA A 99 14.70 16.41 -15.02
N THR A 100 15.42 17.46 -14.62
CA THR A 100 16.85 17.41 -14.30
C THR A 100 17.03 17.66 -12.82
N VAL A 101 17.83 16.83 -12.17
CA VAL A 101 18.06 16.85 -10.72
C VAL A 101 19.53 17.13 -10.46
N GLU A 102 19.81 18.10 -9.60
CA GLU A 102 21.17 18.34 -9.10
C GLU A 102 21.51 17.37 -7.97
N ILE A 103 22.75 16.90 -7.90
CA ILE A 103 23.19 15.93 -6.88
C ILE A 103 23.01 16.47 -5.45
N ASN A 104 23.09 17.79 -5.27
CA ASN A 104 22.87 18.44 -3.97
C ASN A 104 21.41 18.40 -3.47
N GLN A 105 20.45 18.02 -4.33
CA GLN A 105 19.04 17.86 -3.99
C GLN A 105 18.71 16.44 -3.54
N LEU A 106 19.67 15.51 -3.65
CA LEU A 106 19.46 14.12 -3.28
C LEU A 106 19.34 14.00 -1.75
N GLN A 107 18.31 13.28 -1.34
CA GLN A 107 18.14 12.78 0.01
C GLN A 107 19.12 11.63 0.28
N THR A 108 19.35 11.35 1.56
CA THR A 108 20.34 10.36 2.00
C THR A 108 19.90 8.92 1.71
N LEU A 109 20.84 7.97 1.77
CA LEU A 109 20.51 6.56 1.63
C LEU A 109 19.75 6.04 2.85
N GLU A 110 20.03 6.57 4.04
CA GLU A 110 19.29 6.23 5.25
C GLU A 110 17.81 6.61 5.13
N ASP A 111 17.52 7.80 4.61
CA ASP A 111 16.14 8.25 4.35
C ASP A 111 15.46 7.38 3.28
N LEU A 112 16.20 6.95 2.24
CA LEU A 112 15.68 6.02 1.23
C LEU A 112 15.23 4.70 1.87
N LEU A 113 16.08 4.11 2.72
CA LEU A 113 15.76 2.84 3.37
C LEU A 113 14.55 2.99 4.29
N LEU A 114 14.49 4.07 5.07
CA LEU A 114 13.34 4.36 5.93
C LEU A 114 12.05 4.50 5.11
N TYR A 115 12.10 5.23 4.01
CA TYR A 115 10.97 5.42 3.09
C TYR A 115 10.51 4.08 2.50
N LEU A 116 11.41 3.30 1.90
CA LEU A 116 11.07 2.01 1.28
C LEU A 116 10.56 0.98 2.31
N SER A 117 11.15 0.92 3.51
CA SER A 117 10.66 0.04 4.57
C SER A 117 9.28 0.47 5.09
N THR A 118 8.98 1.77 5.13
CA THR A 118 7.65 2.27 5.49
C THR A 118 6.62 1.80 4.45
N LEU A 119 6.92 1.97 3.17
CA LEU A 119 6.08 1.44 2.09
C LEU A 119 5.93 -0.09 2.16
N GLU A 120 6.97 -0.83 2.54
CA GLU A 120 6.91 -2.29 2.67
C GLU A 120 6.00 -2.72 3.82
N ILE A 121 6.04 -1.99 4.94
CA ILE A 121 5.13 -2.22 6.07
C ILE A 121 3.70 -1.87 5.65
N GLU A 122 3.50 -0.75 4.95
CA GLU A 122 2.20 -0.32 4.45
C GLU A 122 1.61 -1.32 3.46
N ALA A 123 2.41 -1.84 2.52
CA ALA A 123 1.99 -2.85 1.56
C ALA A 123 1.73 -4.22 2.21
N LYS A 124 2.49 -4.59 3.25
CA LYS A 124 2.18 -5.78 4.07
C LYS A 124 0.89 -5.61 4.85
N SER A 125 0.50 -4.37 5.14
CA SER A 125 -0.77 -4.03 5.81
C SER A 125 -1.93 -3.79 4.84
N GLU A 126 -1.69 -3.80 3.53
CA GLU A 126 -2.72 -3.64 2.51
C GLU A 126 -3.52 -4.93 2.36
N SER A 127 -4.82 -4.84 2.61
CA SER A 127 -5.73 -5.99 2.54
C SER A 127 -6.40 -6.06 1.17
N LYS A 128 -6.30 -7.21 0.49
CA LYS A 128 -6.79 -7.40 -0.88
C LYS A 128 -8.18 -8.01 -0.85
N LEU A 129 -9.19 -7.16 -0.72
CA LEU A 129 -10.57 -7.58 -0.52
C LEU A 129 -11.15 -8.39 -1.70
N GLY A 130 -10.73 -8.17 -2.94
CA GLY A 130 -11.16 -9.03 -4.06
C GLY A 130 -10.61 -10.45 -3.96
N LYS A 131 -9.45 -10.64 -3.32
CA LYS A 131 -8.92 -11.98 -3.03
C LYS A 131 -9.73 -12.71 -1.96
N TRP A 132 -10.45 -12.00 -1.11
CA TRP A 132 -11.33 -12.62 -0.13
C TRP A 132 -12.48 -13.36 -0.80
N LEU A 133 -13.03 -12.83 -1.90
CA LEU A 133 -14.06 -13.49 -2.70
C LEU A 133 -13.54 -14.78 -3.38
N GLU A 134 -12.23 -14.86 -3.65
CA GLU A 134 -11.55 -16.08 -4.11
C GLU A 134 -11.19 -17.05 -2.96
N GLY A 135 -11.50 -16.67 -1.70
CA GLY A 135 -11.23 -17.48 -0.50
C GLY A 135 -9.83 -17.29 0.09
N ILE A 136 -9.03 -16.35 -0.42
CA ILE A 136 -7.70 -16.02 0.10
C ILE A 136 -7.83 -14.83 1.04
N VAL A 137 -7.46 -15.02 2.31
CA VAL A 137 -7.55 -13.98 3.35
C VAL A 137 -6.20 -13.88 4.05
N GLU A 138 -5.71 -12.66 4.22
CA GLU A 138 -4.40 -12.35 4.78
C GLU A 138 -4.33 -12.59 6.30
N GLU A 139 -3.11 -12.73 6.81
CA GLU A 139 -2.84 -12.86 8.24
C GLU A 139 -3.31 -11.62 9.02
N GLY A 140 -3.90 -11.82 10.19
CA GLY A 140 -4.48 -10.76 11.01
C GLY A 140 -5.95 -10.45 10.72
N TRP A 141 -6.54 -11.05 9.68
CA TRP A 141 -7.99 -11.09 9.47
C TRP A 141 -8.54 -12.45 9.87
N GLN A 142 -9.52 -12.44 10.77
CA GLN A 142 -10.12 -13.66 11.32
C GLN A 142 -11.63 -13.66 11.11
N ARG A 143 -12.24 -14.81 11.38
CA ARG A 143 -13.70 -14.94 11.34
C ARG A 143 -14.32 -14.09 12.43
N VAL A 144 -15.45 -13.46 12.14
CA VAL A 144 -16.13 -12.60 13.12
C VAL A 144 -16.60 -13.39 14.34
N GLU A 145 -16.84 -14.69 14.18
CA GLU A 145 -17.16 -15.66 15.24
C GLU A 145 -15.99 -15.91 16.21
N GLU A 146 -14.76 -15.62 15.81
CA GLU A 146 -13.59 -15.72 16.68
C GLU A 146 -13.42 -14.44 17.53
N LEU A 147 -14.00 -13.32 17.08
CA LEU A 147 -13.94 -12.02 17.72
C LEU A 147 -15.14 -11.71 18.62
N PHE A 148 -16.33 -12.18 18.24
CA PHE A 148 -17.57 -11.79 18.89
C PHE A 148 -18.37 -13.00 19.38
N THR A 149 -19.10 -12.78 20.47
CA THR A 149 -20.08 -13.75 20.95
C THR A 149 -21.27 -13.86 19.98
N PRO A 150 -21.96 -15.01 19.95
CA PRO A 150 -23.17 -15.17 19.12
C PRO A 150 -24.25 -14.09 19.37
N GLN A 151 -24.35 -13.57 20.59
CA GLN A 151 -25.28 -12.48 20.91
C GLN A 151 -24.90 -11.15 20.24
N GLN A 152 -23.61 -10.91 19.99
CA GLN A 152 -23.11 -9.68 19.37
C GLN A 152 -23.22 -9.71 17.82
N LEU A 153 -23.13 -10.89 17.20
CA LEU A 153 -23.12 -11.00 15.74
C LEU A 153 -24.46 -10.65 15.10
N GLY A 154 -25.59 -11.09 15.66
CA GLY A 154 -26.92 -10.80 15.07
C GLY A 154 -27.10 -11.38 13.65
N LEU A 155 -28.27 -11.14 13.04
CA LEU A 155 -28.69 -11.80 11.78
C LEU A 155 -28.02 -11.25 10.50
N ALA A 156 -27.38 -10.08 10.56
CA ALA A 156 -26.84 -9.37 9.38
C ALA A 156 -25.62 -10.05 8.71
N PHE A 157 -25.03 -11.05 9.37
CA PHE A 157 -23.85 -11.80 8.92
C PHE A 157 -24.19 -13.11 8.18
N MET A 158 -25.48 -13.46 8.06
CA MET A 158 -25.93 -14.77 7.56
C MET A 158 -26.17 -14.86 6.04
N ASN A 159 -25.68 -13.90 5.23
CA ASN A 159 -25.92 -13.92 3.78
C ASN A 159 -24.88 -14.76 3.01
N GLU A 160 -25.36 -15.59 2.07
CA GLU A 160 -24.57 -16.64 1.38
C GLU A 160 -23.56 -16.14 0.32
N VAL A 161 -23.62 -14.86 -0.10
CA VAL A 161 -22.74 -14.29 -1.16
C VAL A 161 -21.89 -13.13 -0.63
N SER A 162 -21.40 -13.25 0.60
CA SER A 162 -20.51 -12.25 1.18
C SER A 162 -19.40 -12.88 2.01
N VAL A 163 -18.23 -12.28 1.95
CA VAL A 163 -17.10 -12.64 2.80
C VAL A 163 -16.97 -11.61 3.90
N ILE A 164 -16.96 -12.08 5.14
CA ILE A 164 -16.91 -11.21 6.31
C ILE A 164 -15.74 -11.62 7.18
N ARG A 165 -14.88 -10.64 7.49
CA ARG A 165 -13.74 -10.81 8.38
C ARG A 165 -13.67 -9.66 9.36
N GLY A 166 -13.09 -9.92 10.51
CA GLY A 166 -12.77 -8.90 11.48
C GLY A 166 -11.28 -8.89 11.78
N GLN A 167 -10.79 -7.73 12.15
CA GLN A 167 -9.45 -7.52 12.66
C GLN A 167 -9.55 -6.69 13.95
N GLU A 168 -8.94 -7.19 15.02
CA GLU A 168 -8.81 -6.45 16.26
C GLU A 168 -7.85 -5.26 16.07
N LEU A 169 -8.26 -4.10 16.58
CA LEU A 169 -7.51 -2.85 16.52
C LEU A 169 -7.12 -2.43 17.93
N ASP A 170 -5.82 -2.25 18.15
CA ASP A 170 -5.29 -1.70 19.39
C ASP A 170 -5.01 -0.20 19.21
N LEU A 171 -5.96 0.64 19.66
CA LEU A 171 -5.77 2.11 19.75
C LEU A 171 -4.99 2.50 21.03
N GLY A 172 -4.40 1.53 21.72
CA GLY A 172 -3.55 1.72 22.88
C GLY A 172 -4.31 2.15 24.13
N ILE A 173 -3.58 2.77 25.06
CA ILE A 173 -4.08 3.15 26.39
C ILE A 173 -5.23 4.17 26.32
N GLN A 174 -5.34 4.92 25.22
CA GLN A 174 -6.33 5.99 25.05
C GLN A 174 -7.77 5.47 25.11
N LEU A 175 -8.02 4.21 24.69
CA LEU A 175 -9.32 3.58 24.81
C LEU A 175 -9.66 3.08 26.23
N ASN A 176 -8.88 3.40 27.26
CA ASN A 176 -9.07 2.88 28.62
C ASN A 176 -9.26 1.34 28.64
N GLN A 177 -8.51 0.60 27.81
CA GLN A 177 -8.60 -0.86 27.62
C GLN A 177 -9.87 -1.37 26.90
N VAL A 178 -10.64 -0.49 26.25
CA VAL A 178 -11.67 -0.92 25.30
C VAL A 178 -10.98 -1.42 24.03
N SER A 179 -11.07 -2.72 23.74
CA SER A 179 -10.65 -3.24 22.44
C SER A 179 -11.78 -3.13 21.43
N VAL A 180 -11.46 -2.70 20.21
CA VAL A 180 -12.41 -2.57 19.11
C VAL A 180 -11.95 -3.43 17.93
N ALA A 181 -12.89 -3.86 17.10
CA ALA A 181 -12.60 -4.58 15.87
C ALA A 181 -13.14 -3.82 14.67
N LEU A 182 -12.34 -3.77 13.61
CA LEU A 182 -12.79 -3.41 12.27
C LEU A 182 -13.34 -4.67 11.61
N VAL A 183 -14.62 -4.63 11.28
CA VAL A 183 -15.35 -5.69 10.60
C VAL A 183 -15.59 -5.23 9.17
N THR A 184 -15.14 -6.05 8.23
CA THR A 184 -15.22 -5.78 6.80
C THR A 184 -16.07 -6.86 6.15
N LYS A 185 -17.15 -6.45 5.49
CA LYS A 185 -17.98 -7.33 4.66
C LYS A 185 -17.85 -6.91 3.20
N VAL A 186 -17.50 -7.87 2.36
CA VAL A 186 -17.39 -7.72 0.91
C VAL A 186 -18.49 -8.58 0.28
N THR A 187 -19.34 -7.96 -0.53
CA THR A 187 -20.44 -8.63 -1.24
C THR A 187 -20.23 -8.44 -2.73
N GLN A 188 -20.23 -9.55 -3.47
CA GLN A 188 -20.06 -9.48 -4.92
C GLN A 188 -21.35 -8.98 -5.57
N LEU A 189 -21.27 -7.94 -6.39
CA LEU A 189 -22.36 -7.53 -7.26
C LEU A 189 -22.25 -8.29 -8.58
N THR A 190 -23.26 -9.12 -8.89
CA THR A 190 -23.40 -9.71 -10.22
C THR A 190 -24.42 -8.89 -11.01
N ASN A 191 -23.97 -8.09 -11.97
CA ASN A 191 -24.88 -7.45 -12.90
C ASN A 191 -25.52 -8.55 -13.78
N THR A 192 -26.84 -8.66 -13.76
CA THR A 192 -27.60 -9.77 -14.37
C THR A 192 -27.54 -9.83 -15.89
N GLU A 193 -26.84 -8.91 -16.55
CA GLU A 193 -26.81 -8.82 -18.01
C GLU A 193 -25.39 -8.89 -18.61
N GLU A 194 -24.34 -8.68 -17.82
CA GLU A 194 -22.94 -8.79 -18.26
C GLU A 194 -22.14 -9.59 -17.22
N LYS A 195 -21.49 -10.67 -17.68
CA LYS A 195 -20.66 -11.56 -16.83
C LYS A 195 -19.34 -10.91 -16.40
N GLU A 196 -19.26 -9.59 -16.34
CA GLU A 196 -18.06 -8.88 -15.93
C GLU A 196 -18.22 -8.39 -14.50
N MET A 197 -17.26 -8.80 -13.67
CA MET A 197 -17.09 -8.34 -12.31
C MET A 197 -16.56 -6.90 -12.38
N SER A 198 -17.44 -5.90 -12.37
CA SER A 198 -16.99 -4.50 -12.35
C SER A 198 -16.78 -3.99 -10.93
N GLU A 199 -17.67 -4.35 -10.00
CA GLU A 199 -17.74 -3.70 -8.68
C GLU A 199 -18.02 -4.68 -7.54
N ALA A 200 -17.67 -4.27 -6.32
CA ALA A 200 -18.02 -4.95 -5.08
C ALA A 200 -18.65 -3.98 -4.08
N ASP A 201 -19.66 -4.47 -3.36
CA ASP A 201 -20.26 -3.75 -2.22
C ASP A 201 -19.44 -4.02 -0.95
N ILE A 202 -19.03 -2.94 -0.29
CA ILE A 202 -18.16 -2.97 0.88
C ILE A 202 -18.91 -2.32 2.04
N LEU A 203 -18.91 -3.02 3.18
CA LEU A 203 -19.37 -2.50 4.46
C LEU A 203 -18.21 -2.57 5.45
N MET A 204 -17.80 -1.41 5.94
CA MET A 204 -16.79 -1.23 7.00
C MET A 204 -17.49 -0.87 8.29
N GLN A 205 -17.23 -1.60 9.36
CA GLN A 205 -17.90 -1.42 10.64
C GLN A 205 -16.91 -1.51 11.79
N VAL A 206 -16.94 -0.55 12.72
CA VAL A 206 -16.18 -0.64 13.97
C VAL A 206 -17.11 -1.09 15.09
N ARG A 207 -16.69 -2.10 15.86
CA ARG A 207 -17.46 -2.66 16.98
C ARG A 207 -16.59 -2.82 18.23
N PRO A 208 -17.16 -2.69 19.44
CA PRO A 208 -16.47 -3.06 20.66
C PRO A 208 -16.39 -4.59 20.78
N ILE A 209 -15.25 -5.10 21.27
CA ILE A 209 -15.04 -6.54 21.49
C ILE A 209 -15.44 -6.91 22.92
N SER A 210 -14.79 -6.29 23.91
CA SER A 210 -14.89 -6.67 25.32
C SER A 210 -15.98 -5.91 26.09
N VAL A 211 -16.57 -4.88 25.47
CA VAL A 211 -17.58 -4.01 26.09
C VAL A 211 -18.82 -3.89 25.18
N LEU A 212 -19.89 -3.29 25.69
CA LEU A 212 -21.16 -3.20 24.97
C LEU A 212 -21.23 -2.04 23.98
N ASN A 213 -20.59 -0.91 24.30
CA ASN A 213 -20.69 0.32 23.53
C ASN A 213 -19.30 0.82 23.16
N LEU A 214 -19.21 1.46 22.00
CA LEU A 214 -18.05 2.25 21.61
C LEU A 214 -17.91 3.46 22.54
N PRO A 215 -16.69 3.95 22.77
CA PRO A 215 -16.52 5.26 23.36
C PRO A 215 -17.14 6.31 22.45
N SER A 216 -17.64 7.41 23.02
CA SER A 216 -18.19 8.52 22.23
C SER A 216 -17.07 9.19 21.43
N GLU A 217 -17.39 9.74 20.25
CA GLU A 217 -16.46 10.47 19.38
C GLU A 217 -15.37 9.61 18.69
N LEU A 218 -15.47 8.28 18.75
CA LEU A 218 -14.66 7.40 17.90
C LEU A 218 -15.09 7.59 16.45
N MET A 219 -14.12 7.89 15.59
CA MET A 219 -14.31 8.19 14.19
C MET A 219 -13.94 7.00 13.31
N LEU A 220 -14.72 6.80 12.25
CA LEU A 220 -14.40 5.94 11.14
C LEU A 220 -14.45 6.79 9.86
N GLN A 221 -13.38 6.79 9.08
CA GLN A 221 -13.28 7.55 7.83
C GLN A 221 -12.73 6.69 6.69
N ILE A 222 -13.16 7.00 5.46
CA ILE A 222 -12.63 6.42 4.23
C ILE A 222 -11.96 7.53 3.43
N LYS A 223 -10.72 7.30 3.00
CA LYS A 223 -10.03 8.13 2.01
C LYS A 223 -9.91 7.40 0.69
N ASP A 224 -10.04 8.14 -0.41
CA ASP A 224 -9.74 7.63 -1.74
C ASP A 224 -8.22 7.59 -2.01
N SER A 225 -7.85 7.18 -3.22
CA SER A 225 -6.45 7.10 -3.67
C SER A 225 -5.75 8.46 -3.80
N SER A 226 -6.48 9.58 -3.82
CA SER A 226 -5.91 10.92 -3.78
C SER A 226 -5.61 11.41 -2.36
N GLY A 227 -6.09 10.68 -1.34
CA GLY A 227 -5.95 11.01 0.07
C GLY A 227 -7.07 11.92 0.60
N GLU A 228 -8.10 12.20 -0.21
CA GLU A 228 -9.28 12.97 0.22
C GLU A 228 -10.24 12.09 1.03
N ILE A 229 -10.81 12.65 2.10
CA ILE A 229 -11.83 11.95 2.90
C ILE A 229 -13.15 12.01 2.14
N VAL A 230 -13.63 10.83 1.71
CA VAL A 230 -14.86 10.70 0.92
C VAL A 230 -16.06 10.29 1.78
N LEU A 231 -15.83 9.57 2.89
CA LEU A 231 -16.87 9.14 3.82
C LEU A 231 -16.36 9.23 5.26
N GLU A 232 -17.24 9.60 6.19
CA GLU A 232 -16.93 9.63 7.61
C GLU A 232 -18.17 9.43 8.49
N THR A 233 -17.95 8.92 9.70
CA THR A 233 -18.96 8.80 10.75
C THR A 233 -18.31 8.78 12.13
N SER A 234 -19.09 9.08 13.16
CA SER A 234 -18.63 9.12 14.55
C SER A 234 -19.60 8.40 15.48
N SER A 235 -19.06 7.77 16.53
CA SER A 235 -19.86 7.12 17.57
C SER A 235 -20.42 8.15 18.55
N ARG A 236 -21.58 7.82 19.11
CA ARG A 236 -22.27 8.58 20.14
C ARG A 236 -22.43 7.71 21.38
N GLU A 237 -22.84 8.34 22.48
CA GLU A 237 -23.13 7.61 23.71
C GLU A 237 -24.18 6.51 23.47
N GLY A 238 -23.82 5.27 23.78
CA GLY A 238 -24.69 4.11 23.63
C GLY A 238 -24.59 3.38 22.28
N ASP A 239 -23.82 3.90 21.33
CA ASP A 239 -23.61 3.21 20.05
C ASP A 239 -22.75 1.95 20.27
N ASN A 240 -23.27 0.81 19.83
CA ASN A 240 -22.58 -0.48 19.85
C ASN A 240 -21.89 -0.81 18.51
N TRP A 241 -22.04 0.05 17.49
CA TRP A 241 -21.22 0.06 16.28
C TRP A 241 -21.34 1.40 15.54
N ILE A 242 -20.36 1.68 14.69
CA ILE A 242 -20.46 2.68 13.61
C ILE A 242 -20.10 2.01 12.30
N GLN A 243 -20.62 2.51 11.18
CA GLN A 243 -20.41 1.86 9.88
C GLN A 243 -20.42 2.84 8.71
N LEU A 244 -19.73 2.45 7.64
CA LEU A 244 -19.76 3.08 6.32
C LEU A 244 -19.98 1.99 5.27
N ALA A 245 -20.82 2.28 4.29
CA ALA A 245 -21.12 1.38 3.17
C ALA A 245 -20.91 2.13 1.86
N PHE A 246 -20.24 1.48 0.91
CA PHE A 246 -19.93 2.03 -0.40
C PHE A 246 -19.65 0.89 -1.39
N SER A 247 -19.62 1.22 -2.68
CA SER A 247 -19.22 0.30 -3.75
C SER A 247 -17.91 0.82 -4.36
N ALA A 248 -17.07 -0.09 -4.84
CA ALA A 248 -15.82 0.26 -5.51
C ALA A 248 -15.49 -0.75 -6.61
N GLU A 249 -14.78 -0.27 -7.63
CA GLU A 249 -14.36 -1.08 -8.78
C GLU A 249 -13.15 -1.95 -8.44
N TYR A 250 -13.00 -3.09 -9.12
CA TYR A 250 -11.80 -3.94 -8.96
C TYR A 250 -10.55 -3.19 -9.41
N GLY A 251 -9.52 -3.21 -8.56
CA GLY A 251 -8.28 -2.45 -8.71
C GLY A 251 -8.28 -1.10 -8.01
N GLU A 252 -9.42 -0.60 -7.53
CA GLU A 252 -9.46 0.62 -6.73
C GLU A 252 -8.86 0.42 -5.35
N SER A 253 -8.10 1.41 -4.90
CA SER A 253 -7.48 1.45 -3.58
C SER A 253 -8.07 2.57 -2.73
N PHE A 254 -8.23 2.29 -1.44
CA PHE A 254 -8.74 3.25 -0.46
C PHE A 254 -8.11 3.02 0.91
N GLN A 255 -8.18 4.02 1.79
CA GLN A 255 -7.71 3.92 3.17
C GLN A 255 -8.87 4.01 4.14
N VAL A 256 -8.84 3.17 5.18
CA VAL A 256 -9.74 3.25 6.33
C VAL A 256 -8.97 3.81 7.51
N LEU A 257 -9.50 4.88 8.11
CA LEU A 257 -8.96 5.48 9.31
C LEU A 257 -9.93 5.24 10.46
N VAL A 258 -9.42 4.70 11.56
CA VAL A 258 -10.12 4.60 12.84
C VAL A 258 -9.38 5.46 13.84
N SER A 259 -10.01 6.51 14.34
CA SER A 259 -9.38 7.46 15.26
C SER A 259 -10.20 7.72 16.51
N TYR A 260 -9.50 7.92 17.62
CA TYR A 260 -10.08 8.26 18.91
C TYR A 260 -9.05 9.11 19.68
N GLU A 261 -9.46 10.30 20.12
CA GLU A 261 -8.55 11.30 20.69
C GLU A 261 -7.35 11.56 19.76
N ASP A 262 -6.12 11.25 20.20
CA ASP A 262 -4.89 11.44 19.42
C ASP A 262 -4.43 10.18 18.67
N ALA A 263 -5.06 9.02 18.90
CA ALA A 263 -4.72 7.78 18.20
C ALA A 263 -5.43 7.71 16.86
N VAL A 264 -4.67 7.29 15.85
CA VAL A 264 -5.17 7.01 14.51
C VAL A 264 -4.56 5.69 14.06
N ILE A 265 -5.41 4.73 13.72
CA ILE A 265 -5.01 3.56 12.94
C ILE A 265 -5.44 3.77 11.51
N THR A 266 -4.50 3.60 10.58
CA THR A 266 -4.76 3.62 9.13
C THR A 266 -4.59 2.21 8.58
N LYS A 267 -5.50 1.80 7.70
CA LYS A 267 -5.48 0.51 7.00
C LYS A 267 -5.68 0.75 5.52
N ASN A 268 -4.82 0.14 4.69
CA ASN A 268 -4.91 0.24 3.23
C ASN A 268 -5.68 -0.95 2.69
N PHE A 269 -6.48 -0.73 1.66
CA PHE A 269 -7.27 -1.76 1.01
C PHE A 269 -7.24 -1.59 -0.50
N VAL A 270 -7.29 -2.72 -1.20
CA VAL A 270 -7.54 -2.79 -2.64
C VAL A 270 -8.66 -3.79 -2.90
N ILE A 271 -9.57 -3.44 -3.81
CA ILE A 271 -10.63 -4.35 -4.28
C ILE A 271 -10.07 -5.30 -5.32
#